data_AF-A0A1V5LGB8-F1
#
_entry.id   AF-A0A1V5LGB8-F1
#
_cell.length_a   1.000
_cell.length_b   1.000
_cell.length_c   1.000
_cell.angle_alpha   90.00
_cell.angle_beta   90.00
_cell.angle_gamma   90.00
#
_symmetry.space_group_name_H-M   'P 1'
#
loop_
_entity.id
_entity.type
_entity.pdbx_description
1 polymer ?
#
loop_
_entity_poly.entity_id
_entity_poly.type
_entity_poly.pdbx_seq_one_letter_code
_entity_poly.pdbx_strand_id
1 'polypeptide(L)'
;MTVQDVIDQMDAAEAEAQGQLAEVDRELVHTLRVEPTWPNKDAFAVYRQGQEAEAAVKRQKIEDALDAKLRRLRADGRDALAIERKTAEAAEYAAQFADAPQGAEEWAEANARAPFVQEDIRKTPPLKMPERYQLCVTAKDRVGAFLWRRYAPEYLEKEIMERTKQGVDALELYMALSEFRDATKAIIGPKHAAEAKRLDRLAQEIERLRTRTDKERLAAKYGIKIYPRA
;
A
#
# COMPACT_ATOMS: atom_id res chain seq x y z
N MET A 1 -1.23 9.84 -14.65
CA MET A 1 -2.32 9.34 -13.82
C MET A 1 -1.71 8.95 -12.49
N THR A 2 -2.11 9.64 -11.43
CA THR A 2 -1.67 9.39 -10.05
C THR A 2 -2.55 8.32 -9.39
N VAL A 3 -2.14 7.78 -8.24
CA VAL A 3 -3.00 6.90 -7.44
C VAL A 3 -4.29 7.60 -7.02
N GLN A 4 -4.21 8.90 -6.69
CA GLN A 4 -5.38 9.69 -6.33
C GLN A 4 -6.38 9.79 -7.49
N ASP A 5 -5.90 10.01 -8.72
CA ASP A 5 -6.76 10.06 -9.91
C ASP A 5 -7.56 8.76 -10.08
N VAL A 6 -6.95 7.62 -9.76
CA VAL A 6 -7.61 6.30 -9.84
C VAL A 6 -8.65 6.13 -8.74
N ILE A 7 -8.33 6.56 -7.52
CA ILE A 7 -9.28 6.54 -6.39
C ILE A 7 -10.50 7.41 -6.71
N ASP A 8 -10.29 8.61 -7.25
CA ASP A 8 -11.38 9.50 -7.65
C ASP A 8 -12.26 8.88 -8.75
N GLN A 9 -11.66 8.13 -9.69
CA GLN A 9 -12.40 7.37 -10.71
C GLN A 9 -13.19 6.20 -10.11
N MET A 10 -12.67 5.53 -9.08
CA MET A 10 -13.38 4.47 -8.36
C MET A 10 -14.61 5.02 -7.64
N ASP A 11 -14.46 6.16 -6.95
CA ASP A 11 -15.55 6.82 -6.23
C ASP A 11 -16.61 7.36 -7.20
N ALA A 12 -16.20 7.94 -8.33
CA ALA A 12 -17.11 8.36 -9.39
C ALA A 12 -17.88 7.17 -9.99
N ALA A 13 -17.21 6.03 -10.21
CA ALA A 13 -17.87 4.83 -10.73
C ALA A 13 -18.90 4.26 -9.76
N GLU A 14 -18.62 4.30 -8.45
CA GLU A 14 -19.58 3.88 -7.42
C GLU A 14 -20.78 4.83 -7.37
N ALA A 15 -20.55 6.15 -7.38
CA ALA A 15 -21.63 7.14 -7.37
C ALA A 15 -22.53 7.01 -8.61
N GLU A 16 -21.95 6.78 -9.79
CA GLU A 16 -22.68 6.52 -11.03
C GLU A 16 -23.57 5.27 -10.91
N ALA A 17 -23.02 4.15 -10.44
CA ALA A 17 -23.77 2.91 -10.26
C ALA A 17 -24.89 3.05 -9.22
N GLN A 18 -24.64 3.76 -8.11
CA GLN A 18 -25.67 4.06 -7.10
C GLN A 18 -26.81 4.90 -7.71
N GLY A 19 -26.50 5.87 -8.56
CA GLY A 19 -27.48 6.66 -9.29
C GLY A 19 -28.37 5.80 -10.20
N GLN A 20 -27.75 4.87 -10.94
CA GLN A 20 -28.46 3.93 -11.82
C GLN A 20 -29.35 2.95 -11.03
N LEU A 21 -28.86 2.40 -9.91
CA LEU A 21 -29.66 1.54 -9.04
C LEU A 21 -30.89 2.27 -8.49
N ALA A 22 -30.71 3.52 -8.02
CA ALA A 22 -31.80 4.35 -7.54
C ALA A 22 -32.82 4.72 -8.64
N GLU A 23 -32.39 4.75 -9.91
CA GLU A 23 -33.30 4.91 -11.05
C GLU A 23 -34.12 3.66 -11.31
N VAL A 24 -33.50 2.48 -11.32
CA VAL A 24 -34.21 1.19 -11.43
C VAL A 24 -35.26 1.03 -10.33
N ASP A 25 -34.94 1.43 -9.10
CA ASP A 25 -35.87 1.37 -7.97
C ASP A 25 -37.05 2.33 -8.14
N ARG A 26 -36.79 3.55 -8.64
CA ARG A 26 -37.84 4.52 -8.95
C ARG A 26 -38.75 4.04 -10.08
N GLU A 27 -38.19 3.46 -11.14
CA GLU A 27 -38.96 2.86 -12.24
C GLU A 27 -39.86 1.73 -11.74
N LEU A 28 -39.34 0.85 -10.88
CA LEU A 28 -40.10 -0.26 -10.31
C LEU A 28 -41.27 0.26 -9.46
N VAL A 29 -41.01 1.20 -8.54
CA VAL A 29 -42.06 1.80 -7.69
C VAL A 29 -43.13 2.50 -8.53
N HIS A 30 -42.72 3.26 -9.55
CA HIS A 30 -43.66 3.92 -10.45
C HIS A 30 -44.53 2.90 -11.19
N THR A 31 -43.92 1.84 -11.71
CA THR A 31 -44.61 0.78 -12.47
C THR A 31 -45.58 -0.01 -11.58
N LEU A 32 -45.25 -0.25 -10.32
CA LEU A 32 -46.12 -0.95 -9.38
C LEU A 32 -47.22 -0.07 -8.75
N ARG A 33 -47.20 1.26 -8.99
CA ARG A 33 -48.18 2.21 -8.43
C ARG A 33 -49.63 1.93 -8.85
N VAL A 34 -49.84 1.16 -9.91
CA VAL A 34 -51.15 0.75 -10.44
C VAL A 34 -51.85 -0.33 -9.59
N GLU A 35 -51.20 -0.87 -8.57
CA GLU A 35 -51.75 -1.87 -7.64
C GLU A 35 -53.18 -1.55 -7.13
N PRO A 36 -53.50 -0.32 -6.68
CA PRO A 36 -54.81 -0.02 -6.10
C PRO A 36 -55.94 -0.11 -7.13
N THR A 37 -55.62 0.13 -8.41
CA THR A 37 -56.57 0.15 -9.53
C THR A 37 -56.66 -1.18 -10.28
N TRP A 38 -55.88 -2.20 -9.89
CA TRP A 38 -55.82 -3.46 -10.61
C TRP A 38 -57.01 -4.39 -10.25
N PRO A 39 -57.82 -4.84 -11.23
CA PRO A 39 -59.08 -5.52 -10.96
C PRO A 39 -58.94 -6.95 -10.41
N ASN A 40 -57.85 -7.66 -10.71
CA ASN A 40 -57.55 -8.99 -10.19
C ASN A 40 -56.21 -9.00 -9.44
N LYS A 41 -56.24 -9.28 -8.13
CA LYS A 41 -55.07 -9.25 -7.25
C LYS A 41 -54.09 -10.40 -7.49
N ASP A 42 -54.58 -11.59 -7.86
CA ASP A 42 -53.71 -12.73 -8.18
C ASP A 42 -52.95 -12.50 -9.48
N ALA A 43 -53.62 -11.92 -10.49
CA ALA A 43 -52.97 -11.51 -11.73
C ALA A 43 -51.95 -10.38 -11.51
N PHE A 44 -52.24 -9.46 -10.58
CA PHE A 44 -51.28 -8.42 -10.18
C PHE A 44 -50.04 -8.99 -9.48
N ALA A 45 -50.20 -10.02 -8.63
CA ALA A 45 -49.07 -10.67 -7.98
C ALA A 45 -48.08 -11.27 -8.98
N VAL A 46 -48.58 -11.91 -10.06
CA VAL A 46 -47.75 -12.44 -11.15
C VAL A 46 -47.07 -11.30 -11.93
N TYR A 47 -47.80 -10.23 -12.23
CA TYR A 47 -47.23 -9.05 -12.89
C TYR A 47 -46.12 -8.41 -12.04
N ARG A 48 -46.36 -8.24 -10.73
CA ARG A 48 -45.40 -7.71 -9.78
C ARG A 48 -44.13 -8.55 -9.72
N GLN A 49 -44.26 -9.88 -9.62
CA GLN A 49 -43.10 -10.78 -9.66
C GLN A 49 -42.29 -10.63 -10.95
N GLY A 50 -42.96 -10.46 -12.10
CA GLY A 50 -42.29 -10.19 -13.38
C GLY A 50 -41.49 -8.89 -13.36
N GLN A 51 -42.09 -7.79 -12.87
CA GLN A 51 -41.42 -6.49 -12.77
C GLN A 51 -40.27 -6.49 -11.75
N GLU A 52 -40.45 -7.14 -10.60
CA GLU A 52 -39.39 -7.32 -9.60
C GLU A 52 -38.23 -8.16 -10.17
N ALA A 53 -38.52 -9.21 -10.95
CA ALA A 53 -37.49 -10.01 -11.61
C ALA A 53 -36.74 -9.23 -12.70
N GLU A 54 -37.43 -8.44 -13.52
CA GLU A 54 -36.80 -7.56 -14.52
C GLU A 54 -35.91 -6.50 -13.86
N ALA A 55 -36.39 -5.86 -12.79
CA ALA A 55 -35.60 -4.91 -12.00
C ALA A 55 -34.37 -5.60 -11.37
N ALA A 56 -34.51 -6.81 -10.83
CA ALA A 56 -33.39 -7.58 -10.30
C ALA A 56 -32.33 -7.87 -11.37
N VAL A 57 -32.73 -8.23 -12.59
CA VAL A 57 -31.80 -8.43 -13.72
C VAL A 57 -31.08 -7.11 -14.08
N LYS A 58 -31.79 -5.98 -14.11
CA LYS A 58 -31.17 -4.66 -14.34
C LYS A 58 -30.16 -4.31 -13.25
N ARG A 59 -30.53 -4.47 -11.97
CA ARG A 59 -29.63 -4.24 -10.82
C ARG A 59 -28.38 -5.11 -10.92
N GLN A 60 -28.54 -6.40 -11.18
CA GLN A 60 -27.40 -7.33 -11.32
C GLN A 60 -26.46 -6.91 -12.45
N LYS A 61 -26.97 -6.47 -13.61
CA LYS A 61 -26.13 -5.96 -14.70
C LYS A 61 -25.32 -4.71 -14.31
N ILE A 62 -25.93 -3.79 -13.55
CA ILE A 62 -25.25 -2.59 -13.04
C ILE A 62 -24.13 -2.99 -12.06
N GLU A 63 -24.43 -3.91 -11.13
CA GLU A 63 -23.45 -4.43 -10.17
C GLU A 63 -22.29 -5.16 -10.87
N ASP A 64 -22.57 -6.01 -11.87
CA ASP A 64 -21.54 -6.74 -12.62
C ASP A 64 -20.63 -5.78 -13.41
N ALA A 65 -21.21 -4.72 -13.99
CA ALA A 65 -20.47 -3.70 -14.70
C ALA A 65 -19.58 -2.88 -13.75
N LEU A 66 -20.10 -2.50 -12.58
CA LEU A 66 -19.34 -1.83 -11.52
C LEU A 66 -18.18 -2.71 -11.05
N ASP A 67 -18.44 -4.00 -10.77
CA ASP A 67 -17.41 -4.95 -10.34
C ASP A 67 -16.29 -5.09 -11.39
N ALA A 68 -16.65 -5.17 -12.68
CA ALA A 68 -15.66 -5.23 -13.76
C ALA A 68 -14.82 -3.95 -13.85
N LYS A 69 -15.45 -2.78 -13.71
CA LYS A 69 -14.79 -1.46 -13.73
C LYS A 69 -13.85 -1.29 -12.53
N LEU A 70 -14.31 -1.61 -11.31
CA LEU A 70 -13.50 -1.53 -10.09
C LEU A 70 -12.31 -2.48 -10.12
N ARG A 71 -12.45 -3.70 -10.68
CA ARG A 71 -11.29 -4.61 -10.82
C ARG A 71 -10.19 -4.03 -11.71
N ARG A 72 -10.56 -3.38 -12.82
CA ARG A 72 -9.59 -2.72 -13.72
C ARG A 72 -8.93 -1.54 -13.01
N LEU A 73 -9.73 -0.65 -12.42
CA LEU A 73 -9.22 0.52 -11.70
C LEU A 73 -8.30 0.12 -10.53
N ARG A 74 -8.57 -0.98 -9.81
CA ARG A 74 -7.64 -1.47 -8.78
C ARG A 74 -6.31 -1.95 -9.35
N ALA A 75 -6.31 -2.60 -10.51
CA ALA A 75 -5.06 -2.97 -11.17
C ALA A 75 -4.26 -1.71 -11.54
N ASP A 76 -4.92 -0.74 -12.17
CA ASP A 76 -4.32 0.54 -12.54
C ASP A 76 -3.81 1.31 -11.32
N GLY A 77 -4.55 1.29 -10.21
CA GLY A 77 -4.16 1.92 -8.94
C GLY A 77 -2.95 1.26 -8.30
N ARG A 78 -2.84 -0.07 -8.36
CA ARG A 78 -1.65 -0.80 -7.87
C ARG A 78 -0.42 -0.50 -8.73
N ASP A 79 -0.58 -0.40 -10.04
CA ASP A 79 0.51 -0.05 -10.95
C ASP A 79 0.98 1.40 -10.72
N ALA A 80 0.04 2.34 -10.57
CA ALA A 80 0.33 3.73 -10.19
C ALA A 80 1.04 3.81 -8.83
N LEU A 81 0.59 3.02 -7.84
CA LEU A 81 1.21 2.96 -6.51
C LEU A 81 2.64 2.42 -6.58
N ALA A 82 2.91 1.43 -7.42
CA ALA A 82 4.25 0.90 -7.62
C ALA A 82 5.18 1.95 -8.22
N ILE A 83 4.69 2.77 -9.15
CA ILE A 83 5.45 3.89 -9.73
C ILE A 83 5.73 4.97 -8.68
N GLU A 84 4.72 5.39 -7.91
CA GLU A 84 4.89 6.39 -6.85
C GLU A 84 5.84 5.90 -5.75
N ARG A 85 5.77 4.62 -5.35
CA ARG A 85 6.72 4.00 -4.41
C ARG A 85 8.15 4.03 -4.93
N LYS A 86 8.39 3.60 -6.17
CA LYS A 86 9.72 3.69 -6.79
C LYS A 86 10.23 5.13 -6.85
N THR A 87 9.33 6.09 -7.10
CA THR A 87 9.68 7.51 -7.13
C THR A 87 10.07 8.02 -5.73
N ALA A 88 9.32 7.62 -4.70
CA ALA A 88 9.64 7.94 -3.31
C ALA A 88 10.97 7.31 -2.87
N GLU A 89 11.20 6.03 -3.17
CA GLU A 89 12.47 5.34 -2.92
C GLU A 89 13.65 6.02 -3.62
N ALA A 90 13.49 6.42 -4.88
CA ALA A 90 14.53 7.15 -5.61
C ALA A 90 14.82 8.51 -4.96
N ALA A 91 13.79 9.20 -4.45
CA ALA A 91 13.96 10.47 -3.75
C ALA A 91 14.63 10.29 -2.38
N GLU A 92 14.30 9.23 -1.64
CA GLU A 92 15.01 8.85 -0.41
C GLU A 92 16.49 8.55 -0.69
N TYR A 93 16.76 7.80 -1.77
CA TYR A 93 18.13 7.51 -2.20
C TYR A 93 18.89 8.79 -2.57
N ALA A 94 18.26 9.70 -3.31
CA ALA A 94 18.85 10.99 -3.66
C ALA A 94 19.13 11.85 -2.41
N ALA A 95 18.23 11.85 -1.41
CA ALA A 95 18.44 12.54 -0.15
C ALA A 95 19.61 11.95 0.66
N GLN A 96 19.72 10.61 0.71
CA GLN A 96 20.88 9.95 1.31
C GLN A 96 22.16 10.29 0.55
N PHE A 97 22.12 10.33 -0.78
CA PHE A 97 23.28 10.67 -1.61
C PHE A 97 23.72 12.13 -1.47
N ALA A 98 22.79 13.05 -1.23
CA ALA A 98 23.12 14.46 -0.95
C ALA A 98 24.00 14.62 0.31
N ASP A 99 23.93 13.66 1.24
CA ASP A 99 24.75 13.60 2.44
C ASP A 99 26.00 12.70 2.27
N ALA A 100 26.26 12.20 1.06
CA ALA A 100 27.50 11.49 0.73
C ALA A 100 28.70 12.45 0.59
N PRO A 101 29.94 11.91 0.59
CA PRO A 101 31.15 12.66 0.26
C PRO A 101 30.99 13.53 -0.99
N GLN A 102 31.39 14.79 -0.89
CA GLN A 102 31.28 15.80 -1.95
C GLN A 102 32.67 16.14 -2.49
N GLY A 103 32.82 16.05 -3.82
CA GLY A 103 34.09 16.35 -4.50
C GLY A 103 35.14 15.25 -4.42
N ALA A 104 36.19 15.37 -5.24
CA ALA A 104 37.17 14.31 -5.44
C ALA A 104 37.98 13.95 -4.17
N GLU A 105 38.26 14.93 -3.31
CA GLU A 105 39.06 14.73 -2.10
C GLU A 105 38.31 13.89 -1.05
N GLU A 106 37.05 14.24 -0.75
CA GLU A 106 36.24 13.45 0.20
C GLU A 106 35.96 12.03 -0.33
N TRP A 107 35.83 11.86 -1.66
CA TRP A 107 35.71 10.53 -2.27
C TRP A 107 37.01 9.73 -2.19
N ALA A 108 38.16 10.37 -2.38
CA ALA A 108 39.46 9.71 -2.21
C ALA A 108 39.65 9.27 -0.75
N GLU A 109 39.28 10.11 0.20
CA GLU A 109 39.29 9.78 1.62
C GLU A 109 38.32 8.64 1.96
N ALA A 110 37.09 8.68 1.43
CA ALA A 110 36.10 7.63 1.63
C ALA A 110 36.61 6.27 1.11
N ASN A 111 37.24 6.27 -0.06
CA ASN A 111 37.85 5.06 -0.62
C ASN A 111 39.01 4.55 0.22
N ALA A 112 39.85 5.44 0.76
CA ALA A 112 40.95 5.07 1.64
C ALA A 112 40.48 4.54 3.01
N ARG A 113 39.42 5.12 3.58
CA ARG A 113 38.85 4.72 4.89
C ARG A 113 37.93 3.50 4.82
N ALA A 114 37.33 3.23 3.67
CA ALA A 114 36.39 2.12 3.48
C ALA A 114 36.85 0.75 4.05
N PRO A 115 38.07 0.24 3.76
CA PRO A 115 38.50 -1.05 4.31
C PRO A 115 38.55 -1.06 5.83
N PHE A 116 39.00 0.05 6.45
CA PHE A 116 39.07 0.16 7.91
C PHE A 116 37.68 0.19 8.55
N VAL A 117 36.74 0.93 7.96
CA VAL A 117 35.36 0.98 8.47
C VAL A 117 34.66 -0.37 8.31
N GLN A 118 34.87 -1.09 7.20
CA GLN A 118 34.31 -2.44 7.04
C GLN A 118 34.88 -3.42 8.07
N GLU A 119 36.17 -3.32 8.39
CA GLU A 119 36.79 -4.12 9.45
C GLU A 119 36.22 -3.75 10.83
N ASP A 120 36.03 -2.46 11.11
CA ASP A 120 35.46 -1.99 12.37
C ASP A 120 34.01 -2.44 12.55
N ILE A 121 33.19 -2.40 11.49
CA ILE A 121 31.82 -2.94 11.49
C ILE A 121 31.83 -4.42 11.87
N ARG A 122 32.72 -5.24 11.32
CA ARG A 122 32.80 -6.67 11.64
C ARG A 122 33.18 -6.94 13.09
N LYS A 123 33.96 -6.05 13.72
CA LYS A 123 34.40 -6.15 15.11
C LYS A 123 33.40 -5.54 16.09
N THR A 124 32.53 -4.66 15.63
CA THR A 124 31.59 -3.92 16.47
C THR A 124 30.38 -4.81 16.80
N PRO A 125 30.01 -4.95 18.10
CA PRO A 125 28.78 -5.63 18.47
C PRO A 125 27.56 -4.99 17.79
N PRO A 126 26.58 -5.77 17.27
CA PRO A 126 25.45 -5.23 16.49
C PRO A 126 24.75 -4.05 17.15
N LEU A 127 24.39 -4.18 18.44
CA LEU A 127 23.69 -3.14 19.20
C LEU A 127 24.50 -1.85 19.40
N LYS A 128 25.82 -1.88 19.21
CA LYS A 128 26.69 -0.69 19.29
C LYS A 128 26.89 0.02 17.95
N MET A 129 26.48 -0.60 16.84
CA MET A 129 26.62 0.00 15.51
C MET A 129 25.85 1.32 15.37
N PRO A 130 24.59 1.45 15.85
CA PRO A 130 23.86 2.72 15.80
C PRO A 130 24.56 3.83 16.58
N GLU A 131 25.09 3.52 17.76
CA GLU A 131 25.86 4.47 18.58
C GLU A 131 27.13 4.94 17.85
N ARG A 132 27.83 4.03 17.17
CA ARG A 132 29.04 4.35 16.41
C ARG A 132 28.77 5.29 15.24
N TYR A 133 27.69 5.04 14.52
CA TYR A 133 27.21 5.96 13.50
C TYR A 133 26.87 7.35 14.11
N GLN A 134 26.16 7.40 15.24
CA GLN A 134 25.81 8.67 15.89
C GLN A 134 27.04 9.45 16.39
N LEU A 135 28.10 8.76 16.79
CA LEU A 135 29.37 9.41 17.14
C LEU A 135 30.01 10.08 15.94
N CYS A 136 30.01 9.45 14.75
CA CYS A 136 30.48 10.10 13.53
C CYS A 136 29.65 11.36 13.20
N VAL A 137 28.32 11.26 13.30
CA VAL A 137 27.41 12.40 13.09
C VAL A 137 27.71 13.54 14.07
N THR A 138 27.84 13.23 15.37
CA THR A 138 28.13 14.21 16.43
C THR A 138 29.51 14.86 16.24
N ALA A 139 30.50 14.10 15.79
CA ALA A 139 31.83 14.59 15.46
C ALA A 139 31.90 15.39 14.15
N LYS A 140 30.79 15.50 13.41
CA LYS A 140 30.72 16.08 12.07
C LYS A 140 31.65 15.38 11.04
N ASP A 141 31.95 14.11 11.27
CA ASP A 141 32.71 13.27 10.34
C ASP A 141 31.75 12.72 9.27
N ARG A 142 31.57 13.49 8.18
CA ARG A 142 30.69 13.13 7.06
C ARG A 142 31.11 11.84 6.37
N VAL A 143 32.41 11.66 6.12
CA VAL A 143 32.94 10.47 5.44
C VAL A 143 32.75 9.24 6.32
N GLY A 144 33.05 9.33 7.62
CA GLY A 144 32.80 8.26 8.57
C GLY A 144 31.32 7.90 8.66
N ALA A 145 30.44 8.88 8.85
CA ALA A 145 29.00 8.67 8.93
C ALA A 145 28.44 8.02 7.65
N PHE A 146 28.90 8.46 6.48
CA PHE A 146 28.54 7.87 5.20
C PHE A 146 28.96 6.39 5.09
N LEU A 147 30.20 6.06 5.44
CA LEU A 147 30.72 4.68 5.35
C LEU A 147 29.99 3.75 6.31
N TRP A 148 29.73 4.17 7.55
CA TRP A 148 28.92 3.42 8.50
C TRP A 148 27.50 3.21 7.98
N ARG A 149 26.87 4.26 7.44
CA ARG A 149 25.52 4.17 6.87
C ARG A 149 25.45 3.21 5.68
N ARG A 150 26.50 3.16 4.86
CA ARG A 150 26.58 2.29 3.68
C ARG A 150 26.78 0.83 4.05
N TYR A 151 27.74 0.54 4.93
CA TYR A 151 28.22 -0.83 5.13
C TYR A 151 27.60 -1.54 6.34
N ALA A 152 27.16 -0.83 7.38
CA ALA A 152 26.62 -1.48 8.58
C ALA A 152 25.27 -2.17 8.32
N PRO A 153 24.28 -1.55 7.65
CA PRO A 153 23.04 -2.23 7.30
C PRO A 153 23.27 -3.44 6.38
N GLU A 154 24.12 -3.29 5.37
CA GLU A 154 24.45 -4.37 4.43
C GLU A 154 25.08 -5.58 5.16
N TYR A 155 25.95 -5.32 6.14
CA TYR A 155 26.53 -6.36 6.98
C TYR A 155 25.48 -7.06 7.85
N LEU A 156 24.65 -6.28 8.56
CA LEU A 156 23.59 -6.82 9.43
C LEU A 156 22.59 -7.67 8.63
N GLU A 157 22.17 -7.22 7.45
CA GLU A 157 21.24 -7.96 6.59
C GLU A 157 21.83 -9.28 6.10
N LYS A 158 23.11 -9.30 5.68
CA LYS A 158 23.80 -10.52 5.29
C LYS A 158 23.91 -11.51 6.46
N GLU A 159 24.29 -11.04 7.63
CA GLU A 159 24.42 -11.88 8.83
C GLU A 159 23.05 -12.45 9.27
N ILE A 160 21.99 -11.64 9.23
CA ILE A 160 20.61 -12.09 9.48
C ILE A 160 20.24 -13.21 8.50
N MET A 161 20.48 -13.02 7.20
CA MET A 161 20.15 -14.01 6.19
C MET A 161 20.90 -15.32 6.43
N GLU A 162 22.19 -15.27 6.73
CA GLU A 162 22.99 -16.47 7.00
C GLU A 162 22.55 -17.19 8.28
N ARG A 163 22.29 -16.47 9.38
CA ARG A 163 21.77 -17.09 10.61
C ARG A 163 20.39 -17.71 10.42
N THR A 164 19.53 -17.03 9.66
CA THR A 164 18.19 -17.54 9.32
C THR A 164 18.30 -18.85 8.53
N LYS A 165 19.21 -18.93 7.55
CA LYS A 165 19.49 -20.19 6.81
C LYS A 165 19.99 -21.31 7.73
N GLN A 166 20.76 -20.96 8.75
CA GLN A 166 21.31 -21.89 9.73
C GLN A 166 20.33 -22.25 10.86
N GLY A 167 19.15 -21.63 10.91
CA GLY A 167 18.18 -21.82 11.99
C GLY A 167 18.62 -21.25 13.35
N VAL A 168 19.58 -20.33 13.35
CA VAL A 168 20.12 -19.67 14.56
C VAL A 168 19.38 -18.37 14.80
N ASP A 169 19.15 -18.04 16.08
CA ASP A 169 18.52 -16.77 16.45
C ASP A 169 19.37 -15.56 16.01
N ALA A 170 18.67 -14.57 15.48
CA ALA A 170 19.21 -13.33 14.93
C ALA A 170 18.52 -12.09 15.54
N LEU A 171 17.80 -12.24 16.65
CA LEU A 171 17.03 -11.17 17.29
C LEU A 171 17.85 -9.88 17.49
N GLU A 172 19.06 -9.97 18.04
CA GLU A 172 19.93 -8.81 18.25
C GLU A 172 20.30 -8.07 16.97
N LEU A 173 20.45 -8.81 15.85
CA LEU A 173 20.77 -8.22 14.55
C LEU A 173 19.56 -7.49 13.97
N TYR A 174 18.36 -8.05 14.14
CA TYR A 174 17.11 -7.38 13.76
C TYR A 174 16.90 -6.10 14.55
N MET A 175 17.15 -6.12 15.87
CA MET A 175 17.07 -4.95 16.73
C MET A 175 18.08 -3.88 16.30
N ALA A 176 19.34 -4.26 16.13
CA ALA A 176 20.40 -3.36 15.67
C ALA A 176 20.06 -2.73 14.30
N LEU A 177 19.56 -3.52 13.35
CA LEU A 177 19.17 -3.02 12.03
C LEU A 177 18.01 -2.03 12.13
N SER A 178 17.02 -2.28 13.00
CA SER A 178 15.91 -1.36 13.25
C SER A 178 16.40 -0.04 13.84
N GLU A 179 17.20 -0.10 14.90
CA GLU A 179 17.75 1.10 15.56
C GLU A 179 18.66 1.91 14.62
N PHE A 180 19.44 1.23 13.78
CA PHE A 180 20.28 1.89 12.79
C PHE A 180 19.46 2.59 11.70
N ARG A 181 18.38 1.95 11.23
CA ARG A 181 17.42 2.58 10.32
C ARG A 181 16.75 3.80 10.98
N ASP A 182 16.41 3.73 12.26
CA ASP A 182 15.86 4.87 12.98
C ASP A 182 16.87 6.02 13.14
N ALA A 183 18.14 5.70 13.44
CA ALA A 183 19.22 6.68 13.52
C ALA A 183 19.46 7.41 12.18
N THR A 184 19.24 6.71 11.06
CA THR A 184 19.43 7.26 9.70
C THR A 184 18.17 7.92 9.13
N LYS A 185 16.98 7.65 9.68
CA LYS A 185 15.72 8.34 9.31
C LYS A 185 15.79 9.86 9.45
N ALA A 186 16.60 10.38 10.39
CA ALA A 186 16.80 11.81 10.55
C ALA A 186 17.32 12.51 9.27
N ILE A 187 18.08 11.78 8.43
CA ILE A 187 18.62 12.29 7.16
C ILE A 187 17.53 12.36 6.08
N ILE A 188 16.65 11.37 6.07
CA ILE A 188 15.51 11.28 5.15
C ILE A 188 14.45 12.34 5.55
N GLY A 189 14.46 12.83 6.79
CA GLY A 189 13.66 13.96 7.22
C GLY A 189 12.14 13.68 7.26
N PRO A 190 11.34 14.61 7.80
CA PRO A 190 9.92 14.39 8.03
C PRO A 190 9.10 14.25 6.74
N LYS A 191 9.60 14.79 5.62
CA LYS A 191 8.89 14.79 4.33
C LYS A 191 8.77 13.37 3.74
N HIS A 192 9.86 12.61 3.74
CA HIS A 192 9.85 11.24 3.20
C HIS A 192 9.06 10.28 4.11
N ALA A 193 9.14 10.45 5.43
CA ALA A 193 8.29 9.70 6.36
C ALA A 193 6.79 10.01 6.18
N ALA A 194 6.43 11.27 5.89
CA ALA A 194 5.06 11.64 5.56
C ALA A 194 4.60 11.03 4.23
N GLU A 195 5.50 10.99 3.23
CA GLU A 195 5.22 10.38 1.93
C GLU A 195 5.01 8.87 2.03
N ALA A 196 5.84 8.15 2.79
CA ALA A 196 5.63 6.73 3.06
C ALA A 196 4.24 6.46 3.69
N LYS A 197 3.85 7.26 4.70
CA LYS A 197 2.52 7.17 5.32
C LYS A 197 1.39 7.49 4.33
N ARG A 198 1.60 8.46 3.43
CA ARG A 198 0.64 8.79 2.37
C ARG A 198 0.46 7.61 1.43
N LEU A 199 1.56 6.99 0.97
CA LEU A 199 1.52 5.82 0.09
C LEU A 199 0.84 4.61 0.76
N ASP A 200 1.05 4.40 2.06
CA ASP A 200 0.35 3.35 2.81
C ASP A 200 -1.14 3.62 2.93
N ARG A 201 -1.55 4.88 3.14
CA ARG A 201 -2.96 5.27 3.11
C ARG A 201 -3.58 5.02 1.74
N LEU A 202 -2.91 5.45 0.67
CA LEU A 202 -3.37 5.24 -0.70
C LEU A 202 -3.49 3.75 -1.05
N ALA A 203 -2.57 2.91 -0.56
CA ALA A 203 -2.66 1.46 -0.70
C ALA A 203 -3.91 0.88 -0.04
N GLN A 204 -4.27 1.38 1.15
CA GLN A 204 -5.50 0.98 1.83
C GLN A 204 -6.76 1.48 1.09
N GLU A 205 -6.71 2.68 0.53
CA GLU A 205 -7.84 3.28 -0.20
C GLU A 205 -8.14 2.55 -1.51
N ILE A 206 -7.11 2.10 -2.27
CA ILE A 206 -7.30 1.23 -3.45
C ILE A 206 -8.08 -0.05 -3.09
N GLU A 207 -7.84 -0.59 -1.89
CA GLU A 207 -8.46 -1.84 -1.43
C GLU A 207 -9.79 -1.63 -0.66
N ARG A 208 -10.19 -0.37 -0.41
CA ARG A 208 -11.38 -0.01 0.39
C ARG A 208 -12.65 -0.58 -0.22
N LEU A 209 -12.87 -0.33 -1.50
CA LEU A 209 -14.03 -0.80 -2.24
C LEU A 209 -13.76 -2.22 -2.69
N ARG A 210 -14.27 -3.22 -1.96
CA ARG A 210 -14.18 -4.64 -2.33
C ARG A 210 -15.38 -5.05 -3.19
N THR A 211 -15.11 -5.76 -4.29
CA THR A 211 -16.19 -6.31 -5.13
C THR A 211 -17.00 -7.34 -4.36
N ARG A 212 -18.22 -7.64 -4.83
CA ARG A 212 -19.03 -8.73 -4.28
C ARG A 212 -18.28 -10.06 -4.35
N THR A 213 -17.57 -10.31 -5.46
CA THR A 213 -16.74 -11.51 -5.65
C THR A 213 -15.57 -11.58 -4.67
N ASP A 214 -14.97 -10.44 -4.30
CA ASP A 214 -13.91 -10.39 -3.29
C ASP A 214 -14.46 -10.73 -1.90
N LYS A 215 -15.65 -10.21 -1.57
CA LYS A 215 -16.35 -10.54 -0.33
C LYS A 215 -16.70 -12.03 -0.28
N GLU A 216 -17.25 -12.59 -1.36
CA GLU A 216 -17.57 -14.02 -1.51
C GLU A 216 -16.32 -14.91 -1.40
N ARG A 217 -15.21 -14.56 -2.04
CA ARG A 217 -13.93 -15.27 -1.88
C ARG A 217 -13.40 -15.22 -0.46
N LEU A 218 -13.43 -14.07 0.19
CA LEU A 218 -13.02 -13.92 1.59
C LEU A 218 -13.92 -14.75 2.50
N ALA A 219 -15.22 -14.68 2.31
CA ALA A 219 -16.17 -15.44 3.10
C ALA A 219 -15.99 -16.95 2.93
N ALA A 220 -15.75 -17.43 1.71
CA ALA A 220 -15.38 -18.83 1.47
C ALA A 220 -14.06 -19.21 2.17
N LYS A 221 -13.03 -18.35 2.10
CA LYS A 221 -11.72 -18.59 2.75
C LYS A 221 -11.81 -18.66 4.27
N TYR A 222 -12.69 -17.87 4.89
CA TYR A 222 -12.84 -17.77 6.35
C TYR A 222 -14.10 -18.45 6.89
N GLY A 223 -14.84 -19.20 6.07
CA GLY A 223 -16.06 -19.89 6.46
C GLY A 223 -17.23 -18.98 6.88
N ILE A 224 -17.23 -17.72 6.43
CA ILE A 224 -18.27 -16.75 6.76
C ILE A 224 -19.48 -16.99 5.84
N LYS A 225 -20.70 -17.03 6.41
CA LYS A 225 -21.92 -17.04 5.58
C LYS A 225 -22.24 -15.63 5.11
N ILE A 226 -22.27 -15.42 3.80
CA ILE A 226 -22.81 -14.18 3.21
C ILE A 226 -24.30 -14.40 2.95
N TYR A 227 -25.12 -13.55 3.57
CA TYR A 227 -26.53 -13.48 3.23
C TYR A 227 -26.70 -12.51 2.05
N PRO A 228 -27.45 -12.87 0.99
CA PRO A 228 -27.80 -11.92 -0.05
C PRO A 228 -28.55 -10.74 0.57
N ARG A 229 -28.23 -9.51 0.16
CA ARG A 229 -29.08 -8.36 0.47
C ARG A 229 -30.40 -8.55 -0.28
N ALA A 230 -31.49 -8.62 0.48
CA ALA A 230 -32.86 -8.59 -0.04
C ALA A 230 -33.16 -7.25 -0.72
#